data_AF-A0A6C0BW18-F1
#
_entry.id   AF-A0A6C0BW18-F1
#
_cell.length_a   1.000
_cell.length_b   1.000
_cell.length_c   1.000
_cell.angle_alpha   90.00
_cell.angle_beta   90.00
_cell.angle_gamma   90.00
#
_symmetry.space_group_name_H-M   'P 1'
#
loop_
_entity.id
_entity.type
_entity.pdbx_description
1 polymer ?
#
loop_
_entity_poly.entity_id
_entity_poly.type
_entity_poly.pdbx_seq_one_letter_code
_entity_poly.pdbx_strand_id
1 'polypeptide(L)'
;MSQLNYGEVSSSQRVDSANLRIYERNIPSQLLQPYLSVRPVMTKYSLMPIVDPRAPINVPMEQLPIYNTEKVFNPGNATAPWSGYASNVNVESDLQNRIFAHQKCSQAVYVPSSESDLYKFGFKPKNETSQPFPHLFKDEHFSDFNPNPENIGHGLFQNSTRQQLKTVGDFYANKDVYNCVNDLIEQKTAQKDVKPPNSKPSLKPTTNTK
;
A
#
# COMPACT_ATOMS: atom_id res chain seq x y z
N MET A 1 -1.09 14.23 -13.17
CA MET A 1 -1.01 14.52 -11.72
C MET A 1 0.37 14.12 -11.24
N SER A 2 1.16 15.07 -10.75
CA SER A 2 2.49 14.81 -10.18
C SER A 2 2.36 13.90 -8.96
N GLN A 3 3.24 12.91 -8.84
CA GLN A 3 3.32 12.09 -7.64
C GLN A 3 3.82 12.97 -6.50
N LEU A 4 2.93 13.33 -5.57
CA LEU A 4 3.31 14.07 -4.38
C LEU A 4 4.14 13.15 -3.49
N ASN A 5 5.41 13.50 -3.26
CA ASN A 5 6.27 12.87 -2.27
C ASN A 5 5.72 13.17 -0.87
N TYR A 6 4.89 12.27 -0.35
CA TYR A 6 4.21 12.43 0.94
C TYR A 6 5.14 12.51 2.16
N GLY A 7 6.45 12.33 1.99
CA GLY A 7 7.47 12.44 3.04
C GLY A 7 7.87 13.88 3.42
N GLU A 8 7.63 14.88 2.56
CA GLU A 8 8.12 16.26 2.75
C GLU A 8 7.01 17.29 3.05
N VAL A 9 5.76 16.85 3.16
CA VAL A 9 4.59 17.75 3.17
C VAL A 9 3.97 17.84 4.57
N SER A 10 3.60 19.04 4.98
CA SER A 10 2.95 19.28 6.29
C SER A 10 1.61 18.53 6.42
N SER A 11 1.18 18.27 7.66
CA SER A 11 -0.11 17.61 7.92
C SER A 11 -1.30 18.35 7.30
N SER A 12 -1.29 19.68 7.33
CA SER A 12 -2.32 20.52 6.69
C SER A 12 -2.38 20.28 5.19
N GLN A 13 -1.25 20.35 4.50
CA GLN A 13 -1.19 20.14 3.05
C GLN A 13 -1.60 18.73 2.64
N ARG A 14 -1.32 17.72 3.48
CA ARG A 14 -1.79 16.35 3.25
C ARG A 14 -3.32 16.28 3.32
N VAL A 15 -3.93 16.90 4.32
CA VAL A 15 -5.39 16.99 4.46
C VAL A 15 -6.00 17.73 3.27
N ASP A 16 -5.44 18.87 2.89
CA ASP A 16 -5.92 19.65 1.74
C ASP A 16 -5.83 18.85 0.43
N SER A 17 -4.71 18.16 0.19
CA SER A 17 -4.56 17.29 -0.99
C SER A 17 -5.53 16.11 -0.98
N ALA A 18 -5.89 15.59 0.19
CA ALA A 18 -6.87 14.52 0.31
C ALA A 18 -8.27 15.04 0.00
N ASN A 19 -8.62 16.20 0.57
CA ASN A 19 -9.90 16.88 0.34
C ASN A 19 -10.08 17.23 -1.14
N LEU A 20 -9.07 17.80 -1.80
CA LEU A 20 -9.10 18.09 -3.24
C LEU A 20 -9.33 16.83 -4.07
N ARG A 21 -8.62 15.74 -3.79
CA ARG A 21 -8.81 14.46 -4.50
C ARG A 21 -10.18 13.84 -4.25
N ILE A 22 -10.76 14.02 -3.06
CA ILE A 22 -12.13 13.57 -2.78
C ILE A 22 -13.12 14.42 -3.58
N TYR A 23 -12.89 15.72 -3.65
CA TYR A 23 -13.73 16.64 -4.41
C TYR A 23 -13.68 16.38 -5.92
N GLU A 24 -12.49 16.19 -6.49
CA GLU A 24 -12.29 15.89 -7.92
C GLU A 24 -13.01 14.62 -8.36
N ARG A 25 -13.15 13.62 -7.47
CA ARG A 25 -13.92 12.40 -7.78
C ARG A 25 -15.40 12.65 -7.98
N ASN A 26 -15.95 13.78 -7.50
CA ASN A 26 -17.35 14.14 -7.72
C ASN A 26 -17.57 14.91 -9.02
N ILE A 27 -16.50 15.20 -9.77
CA ILE A 27 -16.56 15.95 -11.02
C ILE A 27 -16.35 14.97 -12.18
N PRO A 28 -17.24 14.95 -13.19
CA PRO A 28 -17.03 14.14 -14.37
C PRO A 28 -15.79 14.60 -15.13
N SER A 29 -15.08 13.65 -15.72
CA SER A 29 -13.87 13.93 -16.51
C SER A 29 -14.11 14.84 -17.73
N GLN A 30 -15.35 14.89 -18.22
CA GLN A 30 -15.79 15.78 -19.30
C GLN A 30 -17.20 16.32 -18.99
N LEU A 31 -17.50 17.50 -19.50
CA LEU A 31 -18.86 18.05 -19.49
C LEU A 31 -19.82 17.10 -20.22
N LEU A 32 -20.90 16.71 -19.54
CA LEU A 32 -21.91 15.80 -20.06
C LEU A 32 -23.06 16.57 -20.71
N GLN A 33 -23.70 15.98 -21.72
CA GLN A 33 -24.85 16.58 -22.37
C GLN A 33 -25.98 16.87 -21.37
N PRO A 34 -26.50 18.12 -21.31
CA PRO A 34 -27.59 18.45 -20.40
C PRO A 34 -28.92 17.88 -20.91
N TYR A 35 -29.74 17.38 -19.99
CA TYR A 35 -31.14 17.02 -20.29
C TYR A 35 -32.05 18.22 -20.08
N LEU A 36 -32.67 18.66 -21.17
CA LEU A 36 -33.66 19.73 -21.13
C LEU A 36 -35.04 19.13 -20.88
N SER A 37 -35.66 19.50 -19.76
CA SER A 37 -37.09 19.25 -19.53
C SER A 37 -37.89 20.46 -20.00
N VAL A 38 -38.71 20.30 -21.04
CA VAL A 38 -39.62 21.37 -21.46
C VAL A 38 -40.76 21.48 -20.45
N ARG A 39 -41.01 22.69 -19.94
CA ARG A 39 -42.16 22.93 -19.06
C ARG A 39 -43.44 23.06 -19.91
N PRO A 40 -44.56 22.48 -19.45
CA PRO A 40 -45.85 22.68 -20.12
C PRO A 40 -46.28 24.15 -20.02
N VAL A 41 -46.96 24.64 -21.04
CA VAL A 41 -47.55 25.99 -21.06
C VAL A 41 -49.06 25.87 -20.92
N MET A 42 -49.70 26.86 -20.29
CA MET A 42 -51.14 26.88 -20.09
C MET A 42 -51.88 26.95 -21.44
N THR A 43 -52.76 26.00 -21.70
CA THR A 43 -53.60 25.95 -22.91
C THR A 43 -55.07 26.33 -22.66
N LYS A 44 -55.45 26.64 -21.42
CA LYS A 44 -56.84 26.84 -20.96
C LYS A 44 -57.66 27.81 -21.82
N TYR A 45 -57.05 28.86 -22.33
CA TYR A 45 -57.73 29.90 -23.12
C TYR A 45 -57.29 29.92 -24.58
N SER A 46 -56.62 28.86 -25.04
CA SER A 46 -56.13 28.77 -26.41
C SER A 46 -57.01 27.84 -27.23
N LEU A 47 -57.76 28.40 -28.18
CA LEU A 47 -58.50 27.63 -29.18
C LEU A 47 -57.60 27.47 -30.40
N MET A 48 -57.20 26.24 -30.72
CA MET A 48 -56.37 25.91 -31.89
C MET A 48 -55.11 26.81 -32.01
N PRO A 49 -54.18 26.79 -31.03
CA PRO A 49 -52.98 27.59 -31.09
C PRO A 49 -52.17 27.29 -32.37
N ILE A 50 -52.05 28.31 -33.22
CA ILE A 50 -51.21 28.25 -34.43
C ILE A 50 -49.75 28.60 -34.09
N VAL A 51 -49.51 29.30 -32.97
CA VAL A 51 -48.19 29.78 -32.54
C VAL A 51 -47.86 29.21 -31.15
N ASP A 52 -46.62 28.76 -30.95
CA ASP A 52 -46.13 28.31 -29.64
C ASP A 52 -46.08 29.52 -28.68
N PRO A 53 -46.80 29.50 -27.54
CA PRO A 53 -46.75 30.57 -26.54
C PRO A 53 -45.45 30.63 -25.75
N ARG A 54 -44.47 29.75 -26.01
CA ARG A 54 -43.18 29.76 -25.33
C ARG A 54 -42.37 31.02 -25.66
N ALA A 55 -41.64 31.50 -24.66
CA ALA A 55 -40.68 32.58 -24.86
C ALA A 55 -39.59 32.14 -25.86
N PRO A 56 -39.19 33.03 -26.80
CA PRO A 56 -38.13 32.72 -27.73
C PRO A 56 -36.80 32.54 -27.02
N ILE A 57 -35.98 31.66 -27.55
CA ILE A 57 -34.67 31.31 -26.99
C ILE A 57 -33.67 32.42 -27.30
N ASN A 58 -32.97 32.93 -26.29
CA ASN A 58 -31.91 33.94 -26.47
C ASN A 58 -30.51 33.31 -26.60
N VAL A 59 -30.32 32.08 -26.09
CA VAL A 59 -29.02 31.41 -26.06
C VAL A 59 -29.08 30.11 -26.85
N PRO A 60 -28.21 29.90 -27.86
CA PRO A 60 -28.19 28.66 -28.61
C PRO A 60 -27.82 27.47 -27.73
N MET A 61 -28.36 26.30 -28.05
CA MET A 61 -28.05 25.07 -27.32
C MET A 61 -26.63 24.59 -27.65
N GLU A 62 -25.79 24.40 -26.63
CA GLU A 62 -24.48 23.79 -26.79
C GLU A 62 -24.61 22.30 -27.09
N GLN A 63 -24.01 21.86 -28.20
CA GLN A 63 -23.95 20.44 -28.57
C GLN A 63 -22.68 19.81 -28.00
N LEU A 64 -22.86 18.90 -27.04
CA LEU A 64 -21.79 18.12 -26.45
C LEU A 64 -21.65 16.76 -27.14
N PRO A 65 -20.45 16.14 -27.13
CA PRO A 65 -20.23 14.84 -27.74
C PRO A 65 -21.07 13.75 -27.07
N ILE A 66 -21.30 12.67 -27.82
CA ILE A 66 -22.00 11.47 -27.33
C ILE A 66 -21.23 10.88 -26.16
N TYR A 67 -21.95 10.54 -25.09
CA TYR A 67 -21.35 9.94 -23.90
C TYR A 67 -20.78 8.54 -24.20
N ASN A 68 -19.52 8.32 -23.83
CA ASN A 68 -18.85 7.03 -23.94
C ASN A 68 -18.20 6.68 -22.59
N THR A 69 -18.57 5.54 -22.03
CA THR A 69 -18.08 5.01 -20.74
C THR A 69 -16.59 4.68 -20.76
N GLU A 70 -16.00 4.36 -21.91
CA GLU A 70 -14.56 4.07 -22.04
C GLU A 70 -13.70 5.33 -21.88
N LYS A 71 -14.22 6.49 -22.26
CA LYS A 71 -13.46 7.75 -22.34
C LYS A 71 -13.82 8.72 -21.23
N VAL A 72 -15.08 8.68 -20.77
CA VAL A 72 -15.63 9.66 -19.84
C VAL A 72 -16.02 8.96 -18.55
N PHE A 73 -15.28 9.23 -17.49
CA PHE A 73 -15.68 8.91 -16.13
C PHE A 73 -16.81 9.84 -15.69
N ASN A 74 -17.94 9.26 -15.29
CA ASN A 74 -19.08 9.94 -14.70
C ASN A 74 -19.30 9.44 -13.26
N PRO A 75 -19.06 10.27 -12.24
CA PRO A 75 -19.28 9.91 -10.83
C PRO A 75 -20.74 10.05 -10.38
N GLY A 76 -21.65 10.44 -11.28
CA GLY A 76 -23.07 10.65 -11.00
C GLY A 76 -23.82 9.40 -10.55
N ASN A 77 -25.14 9.56 -10.38
CA ASN A 77 -26.04 8.48 -9.96
C ASN A 77 -26.13 7.36 -11.02
N ALA A 78 -26.88 6.29 -10.69
CA ALA A 78 -27.01 5.07 -11.50
C ALA A 78 -27.41 5.28 -12.98
N THR A 79 -27.83 6.48 -13.39
CA THR A 79 -28.21 6.82 -14.75
C THR A 79 -27.19 7.72 -15.41
N ALA A 80 -26.47 7.17 -16.40
CA ALA A 80 -25.63 7.93 -17.31
C ALA A 80 -26.46 8.72 -18.34
N PRO A 81 -25.84 9.64 -19.09
CA PRO A 81 -26.51 10.30 -20.20
C PRO A 81 -27.11 9.30 -21.22
N TRP A 82 -28.42 9.39 -21.46
CA TRP A 82 -29.17 8.73 -22.54
C TRP A 82 -28.45 8.69 -23.90
N SER A 83 -27.71 9.74 -24.30
CA SER A 83 -27.02 9.75 -25.58
C SER A 83 -26.05 8.56 -25.77
N GLY A 84 -25.41 8.11 -24.68
CA GLY A 84 -24.54 6.92 -24.72
C GLY A 84 -25.32 5.62 -24.92
N TYR A 85 -26.49 5.49 -24.32
CA TYR A 85 -27.38 4.34 -24.54
C TYR A 85 -27.99 4.38 -25.95
N ALA A 86 -28.50 5.54 -26.38
CA ALA A 86 -29.19 5.72 -27.66
C ALA A 86 -28.29 5.41 -28.87
N SER A 87 -26.99 5.66 -28.75
CA SER A 87 -26.01 5.32 -29.78
C SER A 87 -25.62 3.84 -29.80
N ASN A 88 -25.77 3.13 -28.66
CA ASN A 88 -25.34 1.74 -28.47
C ASN A 88 -26.51 0.78 -28.20
N VAL A 89 -27.73 1.10 -28.65
CA VAL A 89 -28.94 0.29 -28.39
C VAL A 89 -28.78 -1.16 -28.84
N ASN A 90 -28.11 -1.39 -29.97
CA ASN A 90 -27.88 -2.75 -30.47
C ASN A 90 -26.97 -3.55 -29.53
N VAL A 91 -25.87 -2.94 -29.08
CA VAL A 91 -24.92 -3.55 -28.13
C VAL A 91 -25.61 -3.86 -26.81
N GLU A 92 -26.39 -2.91 -26.28
CA GLU A 92 -27.18 -3.12 -25.06
C GLU A 92 -28.21 -4.24 -25.22
N SER A 93 -28.85 -4.32 -26.39
CA SER A 93 -29.81 -5.38 -26.69
C SER A 93 -29.15 -6.75 -26.79
N ASP A 94 -27.93 -6.82 -27.32
CA ASP A 94 -27.11 -8.03 -27.35
C ASP A 94 -26.68 -8.44 -25.93
N LEU A 95 -26.16 -7.50 -25.14
CA LEU A 95 -25.74 -7.73 -23.75
C LEU A 95 -26.89 -8.16 -22.84
N GLN A 96 -28.10 -7.61 -23.05
CA GLN A 96 -29.32 -8.02 -22.35
C GLN A 96 -29.95 -9.29 -22.93
N ASN A 97 -29.34 -9.90 -23.95
CA ASN A 97 -29.84 -11.09 -24.63
C ASN A 97 -31.29 -10.94 -25.13
N ARG A 98 -31.65 -9.75 -25.62
CA ARG A 98 -33.02 -9.43 -26.08
C ARG A 98 -33.28 -9.84 -27.52
N ILE A 99 -32.22 -9.94 -28.32
CA ILE A 99 -32.29 -10.24 -29.75
C ILE A 99 -32.45 -11.75 -30.00
N PHE A 100 -31.94 -12.59 -29.09
CA PHE A 100 -32.01 -14.04 -29.23
C PHE A 100 -33.20 -14.62 -28.46
N ALA A 101 -33.93 -15.55 -29.08
CA ALA A 101 -34.93 -16.34 -28.39
C ALA A 101 -34.25 -17.26 -27.35
N HIS A 102 -34.86 -17.45 -26.18
CA HIS A 102 -34.41 -18.43 -25.20
C HIS A 102 -34.56 -19.85 -25.73
N GLN A 103 -33.50 -20.38 -26.34
CA GLN A 103 -33.43 -21.73 -26.90
C GLN A 103 -32.39 -22.55 -26.12
N LYS A 104 -32.59 -23.86 -25.96
CA LYS A 104 -31.58 -24.78 -25.39
C LYS A 104 -30.54 -25.15 -26.45
N CYS A 105 -29.80 -24.18 -26.96
CA CYS A 105 -28.68 -24.42 -27.87
C CYS A 105 -27.44 -23.63 -27.41
N SER A 106 -26.25 -24.08 -27.79
CA SER A 106 -24.99 -23.39 -27.46
C SER A 106 -24.91 -21.97 -28.00
N GLN A 107 -25.71 -21.63 -29.02
CA GLN A 107 -25.76 -20.31 -29.65
C GLN A 107 -26.67 -19.32 -28.89
N ALA A 108 -27.43 -19.77 -27.88
CA ALA A 108 -28.37 -18.93 -27.14
C ALA A 108 -27.75 -18.18 -25.94
N VAL A 109 -26.46 -18.44 -25.66
CA VAL A 109 -25.72 -17.82 -24.56
C VAL A 109 -24.64 -16.91 -25.17
N TYR A 110 -24.59 -15.66 -24.73
CA TYR A 110 -23.49 -14.77 -25.08
C TYR A 110 -22.19 -15.30 -24.46
N VAL A 111 -21.26 -15.70 -25.32
CA VAL A 111 -19.89 -16.08 -24.93
C VAL A 111 -18.96 -14.98 -25.40
N PRO A 112 -18.21 -14.31 -24.50
CA PRO A 112 -17.26 -13.29 -24.89
C PRO A 112 -16.20 -13.87 -25.83
N SER A 113 -15.60 -13.01 -26.66
CA SER A 113 -14.42 -13.40 -27.45
C SER A 113 -13.31 -13.94 -26.54
N SER A 114 -12.56 -14.94 -27.00
CA SER A 114 -11.35 -15.43 -26.32
C SER A 114 -10.27 -14.36 -26.17
N GLU A 115 -10.38 -13.24 -26.89
CA GLU A 115 -9.53 -12.05 -26.78
C GLU A 115 -10.02 -11.05 -25.72
N SER A 116 -11.22 -11.23 -25.17
CA SER A 116 -11.79 -10.31 -24.19
C SER A 116 -11.00 -10.31 -22.87
N ASP A 117 -11.07 -9.20 -22.14
CA ASP A 117 -10.38 -8.99 -20.87
C ASP A 117 -10.78 -10.01 -19.78
N LEU A 118 -11.96 -10.64 -19.93
CA LEU A 118 -12.43 -11.71 -19.05
C LEU A 118 -11.58 -12.99 -19.18
N TYR A 119 -11.09 -13.28 -20.38
CA TYR A 119 -10.28 -14.49 -20.65
C TYR A 119 -8.79 -14.18 -20.79
N LYS A 120 -8.43 -12.99 -21.28
CA LYS A 120 -7.03 -12.55 -21.42
C LYS A 120 -6.66 -11.57 -20.33
N PHE A 121 -6.02 -12.08 -19.28
CA PHE A 121 -5.43 -11.24 -18.26
C PHE A 121 -4.11 -10.64 -18.77
N GLY A 122 -4.16 -9.38 -19.22
CA GLY A 122 -3.00 -8.63 -19.72
C GLY A 122 -2.30 -7.74 -18.69
N PHE A 123 -2.71 -7.80 -17.41
CA PHE A 123 -2.14 -6.96 -16.36
C PHE A 123 -0.67 -7.32 -16.12
N LYS A 124 0.21 -6.46 -16.62
CA LYS A 124 1.64 -6.48 -16.28
C LYS A 124 1.86 -5.40 -15.24
N PRO A 125 2.17 -5.73 -13.98
CA PRO A 125 2.53 -4.71 -13.02
C PRO A 125 3.72 -3.93 -13.58
N LYS A 126 3.58 -2.60 -13.67
CA LYS A 126 4.71 -1.73 -13.95
C LYS A 126 5.65 -1.81 -12.75
N ASN A 127 6.67 -2.67 -12.83
CA ASN A 127 7.73 -2.78 -11.83
C ASN A 127 8.66 -1.55 -11.80
N GLU A 128 8.33 -0.48 -12.54
CA GLU A 128 9.17 0.70 -12.75
C GLU A 128 9.04 1.77 -11.64
N THR A 129 8.11 1.62 -10.71
CA THR A 129 8.04 2.53 -9.56
C THR A 129 8.84 1.95 -8.40
N SER A 130 9.99 2.55 -8.12
CA SER A 130 10.71 2.32 -6.86
C SER A 130 9.77 2.64 -5.70
N GLN A 131 9.50 1.67 -4.84
CA GLN A 131 8.68 1.89 -3.67
C GLN A 131 9.30 2.98 -2.78
N PRO A 132 8.58 4.08 -2.47
CA PRO A 132 9.15 5.20 -1.70
C PRO A 132 9.45 4.83 -0.25
N PHE A 133 8.89 3.73 0.25
CA PHE A 133 9.06 3.25 1.63
C PHE A 133 9.87 1.96 1.66
N PRO A 134 11.19 2.02 1.92
CA PRO A 134 12.07 0.85 1.87
C PRO A 134 11.80 -0.19 2.97
N HIS A 135 11.00 0.14 3.99
CA HIS A 135 10.67 -0.74 5.12
C HIS A 135 9.28 -1.36 5.04
N LEU A 136 8.43 -0.96 4.08
CA LEU A 136 7.03 -1.38 4.04
C LEU A 136 6.83 -2.90 3.87
N PHE A 137 7.81 -3.59 3.28
CA PHE A 137 7.83 -5.04 3.09
C PHE A 137 9.06 -5.69 3.73
N LYS A 138 9.70 -5.02 4.68
CA LYS A 138 10.76 -5.65 5.47
C LYS A 138 10.12 -6.30 6.67
N ASP A 139 10.21 -7.62 6.74
CA ASP A 139 9.87 -8.35 7.96
C ASP A 139 11.00 -8.11 8.98
N GLU A 140 10.73 -7.28 9.99
CA GLU A 140 11.66 -7.06 11.09
C GLU A 140 11.61 -8.26 12.04
N HIS A 141 12.63 -9.10 11.97
CA HIS A 141 12.87 -10.12 12.98
C HIS A 141 13.70 -9.52 14.12
N PHE A 142 13.11 -9.44 15.31
CA PHE A 142 13.89 -9.19 16.54
C PHE A 142 14.74 -10.43 16.82
N SER A 143 15.97 -10.23 17.32
CA SER A 143 16.74 -11.34 17.86
C SER A 143 16.01 -11.95 19.05
N ASP A 144 16.19 -13.24 19.29
CA ASP A 144 15.64 -13.92 20.47
C ASP A 144 16.03 -13.13 21.74
N PHE A 145 15.02 -12.55 22.41
CA PHE A 145 15.21 -11.77 23.63
C PHE A 145 14.69 -12.58 24.81
N ASN A 146 15.60 -13.09 25.64
CA ASN A 146 15.23 -13.71 26.91
C ASN A 146 15.22 -12.64 28.03
N PRO A 147 14.04 -12.20 28.52
CA PRO A 147 13.94 -11.23 29.61
C PRO A 147 14.39 -11.81 30.97
N ASN A 148 14.59 -13.12 31.09
CA ASN A 148 14.98 -13.81 32.31
C ASN A 148 16.24 -14.67 32.08
N PRO A 149 17.42 -14.05 31.96
CA PRO A 149 18.67 -14.78 31.75
C PRO A 149 18.99 -15.75 32.90
N GLU A 150 18.55 -15.42 34.12
CA GLU A 150 18.83 -16.17 35.34
C GLU A 150 17.78 -17.27 35.65
N ASN A 151 16.77 -17.44 34.79
CA ASN A 151 15.70 -18.44 34.92
C ASN A 151 15.00 -18.46 36.32
N ILE A 152 14.78 -17.27 36.87
CA ILE A 152 14.13 -17.04 38.17
C ILE A 152 12.60 -17.20 38.03
N GLY A 153 11.93 -17.73 39.06
CA GLY A 153 10.47 -17.78 39.12
C GLY A 153 9.79 -18.93 38.36
N HIS A 154 10.52 -20.00 38.03
CA HIS A 154 9.99 -21.14 37.24
C HIS A 154 9.07 -22.11 38.02
N GLY A 155 9.07 -22.07 39.35
CA GLY A 155 8.33 -23.03 40.18
C GLY A 155 6.84 -22.70 40.39
N LEU A 156 5.98 -23.73 40.45
CA LEU A 156 4.55 -23.58 40.82
C LEU A 156 4.34 -23.16 42.28
N PHE A 157 5.22 -23.59 43.18
CA PHE A 157 5.20 -23.25 44.60
C PHE A 157 6.56 -22.67 45.03
N GLN A 158 6.57 -21.82 46.06
CA GLN A 158 7.77 -21.18 46.62
C GLN A 158 8.58 -20.33 45.60
N ASN A 159 7.89 -19.62 44.71
CA ASN A 159 8.48 -18.78 43.66
C ASN A 159 8.78 -17.32 44.09
N SER A 160 9.22 -17.11 45.34
CA SER A 160 9.52 -15.75 45.82
C SER A 160 10.74 -15.17 45.10
N THR A 161 10.49 -14.37 44.06
CA THR A 161 11.53 -13.77 43.19
C THR A 161 12.52 -12.93 43.98
N ARG A 162 12.09 -12.28 45.07
CA ARG A 162 12.96 -11.51 45.97
C ARG A 162 14.03 -12.40 46.64
N GLN A 163 13.65 -13.59 47.11
CA GLN A 163 14.61 -14.50 47.73
C GLN A 163 15.52 -15.13 46.67
N GLN A 164 14.95 -15.52 45.53
CA GLN A 164 15.70 -16.11 44.43
C GLN A 164 16.74 -15.12 43.86
N LEU A 165 16.41 -13.84 43.72
CA LEU A 165 17.36 -12.78 43.32
C LEU A 165 18.51 -12.63 44.31
N LYS A 166 18.22 -12.72 45.61
CA LYS A 166 19.26 -12.67 46.65
C LYS A 166 20.23 -13.84 46.51
N THR A 167 19.70 -15.05 46.33
CA THR A 167 20.52 -16.26 46.15
C THR A 167 21.41 -16.15 44.91
N VAL A 168 20.87 -15.67 43.78
CA VAL A 168 21.64 -15.45 42.54
C VAL A 168 22.76 -14.42 42.76
N GLY A 169 22.47 -13.30 43.43
CA GLY A 169 23.49 -12.30 43.79
C GLY A 169 24.61 -12.87 44.66
N ASP A 170 24.28 -13.70 45.64
CA ASP A 170 25.26 -14.37 46.51
C ASP A 170 26.14 -15.37 45.72
N PHE A 171 25.59 -16.08 44.72
CA PHE A 171 26.37 -16.95 43.84
C PHE A 171 27.40 -16.19 43.02
N TYR A 172 27.01 -15.05 42.43
CA TYR A 172 27.92 -14.21 41.64
C TYR A 172 29.05 -13.64 42.50
N ALA A 173 28.71 -13.11 43.68
CA ALA A 173 29.72 -12.57 44.61
C ALA A 173 30.76 -13.64 45.03
N ASN A 174 30.32 -14.87 45.29
CA ASN A 174 31.23 -15.95 45.64
C ASN A 174 32.11 -16.39 44.45
N LYS A 175 31.56 -16.40 43.22
CA LYS A 175 32.32 -16.72 42.02
C LYS A 175 33.42 -15.69 41.75
N ASP A 176 33.12 -14.41 41.96
CA ASP A 176 34.09 -13.32 41.80
C ASP A 176 35.21 -13.41 42.84
N VAL A 177 34.89 -13.79 44.09
CA VAL A 177 35.88 -14.06 45.13
C VAL A 177 36.75 -15.26 44.76
N TYR A 178 36.18 -16.37 44.29
CA TYR A 178 36.94 -17.55 43.85
C TYR A 178 37.87 -17.24 42.68
N ASN A 179 37.40 -16.49 41.68
CA ASN A 179 38.21 -16.10 40.53
C ASN A 179 39.36 -15.17 40.96
N CYS A 180 39.08 -14.18 41.82
CA CYS A 180 40.10 -13.28 42.36
C CYS A 180 41.17 -14.03 43.17
N VAL A 181 40.78 -15.02 43.98
CA VAL A 181 41.72 -15.86 44.74
C VAL A 181 42.60 -16.69 43.80
N ASN A 182 42.04 -17.25 42.73
CA ASN A 182 42.80 -18.02 41.74
C ASN A 182 43.79 -17.13 40.97
N ASP A 183 43.36 -15.93 40.56
CA ASP A 183 44.24 -14.95 39.90
C ASP A 183 45.40 -14.53 40.82
N LEU A 184 45.15 -14.36 42.12
CA LEU A 184 46.19 -14.06 43.12
C LEU A 184 47.15 -15.23 43.36
N ILE A 185 46.65 -16.48 43.28
CA ILE A 185 47.49 -17.69 43.37
C ILE A 185 48.40 -17.79 42.14
N GLU A 186 47.87 -17.57 40.94
CA GLU A 186 48.63 -17.59 39.69
C GLU A 186 49.73 -16.51 39.67
N GLN A 187 49.41 -15.30 40.12
CA GLN A 187 50.40 -14.22 40.28
C GLN A 187 51.51 -14.57 41.29
N LYS A 188 51.19 -15.30 42.36
CA LYS A 188 52.20 -15.76 43.34
C LYS A 188 53.06 -16.91 42.83
N THR A 189 52.53 -17.78 41.96
CA THR A 189 53.33 -18.83 41.32
C THR A 189 54.29 -18.26 40.28
N ALA A 190 53.91 -17.20 39.56
CA ALA A 190 54.76 -16.57 38.54
C ALA A 190 56.00 -15.85 39.09
N GLN A 191 56.02 -15.47 40.38
CA GLN A 191 57.17 -14.77 40.98
C GLN A 191 58.30 -15.69 41.50
N LYS A 192 58.11 -17.02 41.54
CA LYS A 192 59.12 -17.96 42.03
C LYS A 192 60.14 -18.44 40.99
N ASP A 193 59.96 -18.12 39.71
CA ASP A 193 60.76 -18.68 38.60
C ASP A 193 61.82 -17.72 38.00
N VAL A 194 62.27 -16.69 38.72
CA VAL A 194 63.36 -15.81 38.24
C VAL A 194 64.73 -16.49 38.43
N LYS A 195 65.15 -17.27 37.43
CA LYS A 195 66.53 -17.76 37.24
C LYS A 195 67.42 -16.65 36.62
N PRO A 196 68.68 -16.46 37.03
CA PRO A 196 69.49 -15.29 36.64
C PRO A 196 69.91 -15.27 35.15
N PRO A 197 70.21 -14.09 34.58
CA PRO A 197 70.32 -13.90 33.15
C PRO A 197 71.69 -14.30 32.60
N ASN A 198 71.71 -15.16 31.56
CA ASN A 198 72.89 -15.39 30.74
C ASN A 198 72.69 -14.83 29.32
N SER A 199 73.60 -13.93 28.95
CA SER A 199 73.92 -13.40 27.60
C SER A 199 74.27 -14.53 26.60
N LYS A 200 74.12 -14.49 25.26
CA LYS A 200 74.16 -13.45 24.20
C LYS A 200 73.42 -13.97 22.94
N PRO A 201 72.96 -13.11 22.00
CA PRO A 201 72.51 -13.54 20.67
C PRO A 201 73.64 -13.51 19.60
N SER A 202 73.68 -14.53 18.74
CA SER A 202 74.64 -14.70 17.64
C SER A 202 74.21 -13.95 16.36
N LEU A 203 75.14 -13.18 15.78
CA LEU A 203 75.01 -12.48 14.50
C LEU A 203 74.97 -13.44 13.28
N LYS A 204 74.09 -13.16 12.32
CA LYS A 204 74.11 -13.72 10.95
C LYS A 204 74.97 -12.85 10.04
N PRO A 205 75.86 -13.40 9.19
CA PRO A 205 76.57 -12.62 8.19
C PRO A 205 75.82 -12.59 6.85
N THR A 206 75.71 -11.38 6.31
CA THR A 206 75.37 -11.07 4.92
C THR A 206 76.61 -11.18 4.05
N THR A 207 76.51 -11.76 2.86
CA THR A 207 77.46 -11.50 1.76
C THR A 207 76.73 -11.47 0.42
N ASN A 208 76.80 -10.31 -0.23
CA ASN A 208 76.62 -10.12 -1.67
C ASN A 208 77.85 -10.69 -2.40
N THR A 209 77.74 -11.10 -3.68
CA THR A 209 78.04 -10.27 -4.88
C THR A 209 78.27 -11.15 -6.13
N LYS A 210 77.84 -10.61 -7.29
CA LYS A 210 78.07 -10.95 -8.70
C LYS A 210 77.16 -11.99 -9.34
#